data_AF-A0A6P1AH70-F1
#
_entry.id   AF-A0A6P1AH70-F1
#
_cell.length_a   1.000
_cell.length_b   1.000
_cell.length_c   1.000
_cell.angle_alpha   90.00
_cell.angle_beta   90.00
_cell.angle_gamma   90.00
#
_symmetry.space_group_name_H-M   'P 1'
#
loop_
_entity.id
_entity.type
_entity.pdbx_description
1 polymer ?
#
loop_
_entity_poly.entity_id
_entity_poly.type
_entity_poly.pdbx_seq_one_letter_code
_entity_poly.pdbx_strand_id
1 'polypeptide(L)'
;MKTDTLFYQLLKEYPSFFFELIGKPDTNPDTYNFIALEVKQRSFRLDGLFSPLESLTNEPLYFIEVQFYKEENFYDRLFAEIFVYFNQFKPPNPNWYAVVICDRRSNDLTLHAL
;
A
#
# COMPACT_ATOMS: atom_id res chain seq x y z
N MET A 1 5.66 -1.01 -14.66
CA MET A 1 4.76 -2.05 -15.23
C MET A 1 5.25 -3.49 -15.02
N LYS A 2 6.43 -3.92 -15.52
CA LYS A 2 6.90 -5.31 -15.27
C LYS A 2 7.27 -5.57 -13.80
N THR A 3 7.91 -4.59 -13.16
CA THR A 3 8.36 -4.74 -11.78
C THR A 3 7.21 -4.64 -10.79
N ASP A 4 6.22 -3.79 -11.06
CA ASP A 4 5.00 -3.66 -10.27
C ASP A 4 4.23 -5.01 -10.26
N THR A 5 4.20 -5.70 -11.40
CA THR A 5 3.59 -7.04 -11.51
C THR A 5 4.35 -8.09 -10.69
N LEU A 6 5.69 -8.03 -10.69
CA LEU A 6 6.53 -8.96 -9.92
C LEU A 6 6.36 -8.74 -8.41
N PHE A 7 6.39 -7.49 -7.95
CA PHE A 7 6.20 -7.18 -6.54
C PHE A 7 4.78 -7.52 -6.08
N TYR A 8 3.77 -7.25 -6.91
CA TYR A 8 2.42 -7.68 -6.62
C TYR A 8 2.33 -9.21 -6.44
N GLN A 9 2.92 -9.99 -7.36
CA GLN A 9 2.95 -11.44 -7.25
C GLN A 9 3.72 -11.91 -6.00
N LEU A 10 4.87 -11.31 -5.72
CA LEU A 10 5.69 -11.62 -4.55
C LEU A 10 4.90 -11.39 -3.25
N LEU A 11 4.28 -10.23 -3.09
CA LEU A 11 3.51 -9.90 -1.89
C LEU A 11 2.23 -10.74 -1.76
N LYS A 12 1.65 -11.15 -2.88
CA LYS A 12 0.50 -12.05 -2.91
C LYS A 12 0.86 -13.49 -2.52
N GLU A 13 2.00 -14.00 -3.00
CA GLU A 13 2.44 -15.38 -2.72
C GLU A 13 3.16 -15.50 -1.37
N TYR A 14 3.85 -14.45 -0.95
CA TYR A 14 4.67 -14.41 0.27
C TYR A 14 4.35 -13.16 1.11
N PRO A 15 3.14 -13.05 1.69
CA PRO A 15 2.73 -11.89 2.47
C PRO A 15 3.57 -11.66 3.74
N SER A 16 4.19 -12.70 4.31
CA SER A 16 5.11 -12.56 5.45
C SER A 16 6.30 -11.65 5.15
N PHE A 17 6.80 -11.67 3.90
CA PHE A 17 7.92 -10.83 3.46
C PHE A 17 7.62 -9.33 3.64
N PHE A 18 6.38 -8.91 3.40
CA PHE A 18 5.97 -7.52 3.63
C PHE A 18 6.12 -7.13 5.10
N PHE A 19 5.64 -7.96 6.01
CA PHE A 19 5.67 -7.68 7.45
C PHE A 19 7.09 -7.67 8.01
N GLU A 20 7.96 -8.54 7.51
CA GLU A 20 9.39 -8.50 7.79
C GLU A 20 10.02 -7.18 7.33
N LEU A 21 9.71 -6.73 6.11
CA LEU A 21 10.26 -5.50 5.52
C LEU A 21 9.93 -4.25 6.34
N ILE A 22 8.72 -4.19 6.93
CA ILE A 22 8.28 -3.07 7.77
C ILE A 22 8.67 -3.24 9.26
N GLY A 23 9.49 -4.23 9.60
CA GLY A 23 9.98 -4.46 10.96
C GLY A 23 8.94 -5.06 11.92
N LYS A 24 7.96 -5.81 11.39
CA LYS A 24 6.90 -6.50 12.16
C LYS A 24 6.86 -8.01 11.87
N PRO A 25 7.98 -8.75 12.02
CA PRO A 25 8.08 -10.16 11.64
C PRO A 25 7.09 -11.08 12.38
N ASP A 26 6.64 -10.69 13.57
CA ASP A 26 5.68 -11.47 14.37
C ASP A 26 4.22 -11.30 13.92
N THR A 27 3.96 -10.49 12.90
CA THR A 27 2.60 -10.31 12.36
C THR A 27 2.19 -11.57 11.60
N ASN A 28 1.04 -12.14 11.96
CA ASN A 28 0.48 -13.26 11.22
C ASN A 28 -0.08 -12.77 9.87
N PRO A 29 0.50 -13.15 8.71
CA PRO A 29 0.00 -12.68 7.42
C PRO A 29 -1.40 -13.21 7.08
N ASP A 30 -1.81 -14.36 7.64
CA ASP A 30 -3.12 -14.96 7.38
C ASP A 30 -4.28 -14.14 7.97
N THR A 31 -3.98 -13.15 8.83
CA THR A 31 -4.98 -12.20 9.32
C THR A 31 -5.27 -11.05 8.35
N TYR A 32 -4.63 -11.06 7.17
CA TYR A 32 -4.75 -10.04 6.15
C TYR A 32 -5.15 -10.61 4.79
N ASN A 33 -6.02 -9.90 4.09
CA ASN A 33 -6.27 -10.06 2.67
C ASN A 33 -5.39 -9.09 1.89
N PHE A 34 -4.66 -9.59 0.89
CA PHE A 34 -3.92 -8.76 -0.05
C PHE A 34 -4.70 -8.61 -1.36
N ILE A 35 -5.05 -7.38 -1.73
CA ILE A 35 -5.79 -7.06 -2.96
C ILE A 35 -5.14 -5.92 -3.73
N ALA A 36 -5.08 -6.03 -5.07
CA ALA A 36 -4.89 -4.88 -5.93
C ALA A 36 -6.19 -4.08 -6.00
N LEU A 37 -6.09 -2.76 -5.83
CA LEU A 37 -7.25 -1.88 -5.89
C LEU A 37 -7.26 -1.16 -7.24
N GLU A 38 -8.15 -1.57 -8.14
CA GLU A 38 -8.35 -0.88 -9.42
C GLU A 38 -9.84 -0.56 -9.59
N VAL A 39 -10.21 0.73 -9.51
CA VAL A 39 -11.61 1.17 -9.67
C VAL A 39 -11.77 2.03 -10.92
N LYS A 40 -12.58 1.52 -11.85
CA LYS A 40 -12.78 2.07 -13.21
C LYS A 40 -13.38 3.48 -13.29
N GLN A 41 -14.03 3.98 -12.23
CA GLN A 41 -14.74 5.26 -12.29
C GLN A 41 -13.86 6.51 -12.07
N ARG A 42 -12.63 6.37 -11.57
CA ARG A 42 -11.73 7.51 -11.29
C ARG A 42 -10.24 7.28 -11.58
N SER A 43 -9.87 6.21 -12.28
CA SER A 43 -8.47 5.78 -12.41
C SER A 43 -7.76 5.61 -11.07
N PHE A 44 -8.51 5.22 -10.02
CA PHE A 44 -7.92 4.89 -8.72
C PHE A 44 -7.18 3.57 -8.87
N ARG A 45 -5.86 3.60 -8.67
CA ARG A 45 -5.02 2.42 -8.81
C ARG A 45 -3.95 2.43 -7.72
N LEU A 46 -4.14 1.59 -6.70
CA LEU A 46 -3.08 1.26 -5.77
C LEU A 46 -2.51 -0.12 -6.09
N ASP A 47 -1.19 -0.23 -6.05
CA ASP A 47 -0.50 -1.50 -6.32
C ASP A 47 -0.93 -2.61 -5.35
N GLY A 48 -1.24 -2.26 -4.10
CA GLY A 48 -1.81 -3.20 -3.15
C GLY A 48 -2.44 -2.59 -1.90
N LEU A 49 -3.28 -3.38 -1.26
CA LEU A 49 -3.81 -3.14 0.08
C LEU A 49 -3.75 -4.44 0.86
N PHE A 50 -3.05 -4.43 2.00
CA PHE A 50 -3.28 -5.41 3.06
C PHE A 50 -4.40 -4.91 3.96
N SER A 51 -5.57 -5.51 3.82
CA SER A 51 -6.73 -5.28 4.68
C SER A 51 -6.84 -6.40 5.70
N PRO A 52 -6.97 -6.09 7.00
CA PRO A 52 -7.23 -7.14 7.98
C PRO A 52 -8.59 -7.80 7.73
N LEU A 53 -8.77 -9.00 8.26
CA LEU A 53 -10.08 -9.67 8.28
C LEU A 53 -11.13 -8.79 9.00
N GLU A 54 -12.39 -8.90 8.60
CA GLU A 54 -13.48 -8.03 9.11
C GLU A 54 -13.63 -8.03 10.64
N SER A 55 -13.26 -9.12 11.30
CA SER A 55 -13.29 -9.25 12.77
C SER A 55 -12.15 -8.50 13.48
N LEU A 56 -11.13 -8.05 12.75
CA LEU A 56 -9.90 -7.45 13.29
C LEU A 56 -9.87 -5.94 13.03
N THR A 57 -10.90 -5.23 13.49
CA THR A 57 -11.08 -3.79 13.25
C THR A 57 -10.02 -2.89 13.90
N ASN A 58 -9.28 -3.40 14.89
CA ASN A 58 -8.19 -2.64 15.53
C ASN A 58 -6.86 -2.75 14.77
N GLU A 59 -6.74 -3.72 13.86
CA GLU A 59 -5.54 -3.89 13.05
C GLU A 59 -5.47 -2.82 11.95
N PRO A 60 -4.27 -2.35 11.60
CA PRO A 60 -4.12 -1.28 10.63
C PRO A 60 -4.33 -1.76 9.19
N LEU A 61 -4.79 -0.86 8.33
CA LEU A 61 -4.68 -1.02 6.87
C LEU A 61 -3.25 -0.68 6.42
N TYR A 62 -2.71 -1.43 5.45
CA TYR A 62 -1.47 -1.03 4.77
C TYR A 62 -1.73 -0.83 3.29
N PHE A 63 -1.57 0.41 2.82
CA PHE A 63 -1.60 0.75 1.39
C PHE A 63 -0.17 0.64 0.85
N ILE A 64 0.00 -0.01 -0.30
CA ILE A 64 1.30 -0.32 -0.88
C ILE A 64 1.40 0.31 -2.26
N GLU A 65 2.50 1.02 -2.49
CA GLU A 65 2.94 1.51 -3.80
C GLU A 65 4.38 1.08 -4.06
N VAL A 66 4.67 0.66 -5.29
CA VAL A 66 6.02 0.27 -5.71
C VAL A 66 6.55 1.28 -6.72
N GLN A 67 7.48 2.12 -6.29
CA GLN A 67 7.96 3.27 -7.07
C GLN A 67 9.44 3.12 -7.44
N PHE A 68 9.72 2.73 -8.70
CA PHE A 68 11.10 2.59 -9.23
C PHE A 68 11.53 3.71 -10.17
N TYR A 69 10.69 4.73 -10.34
CA TYR A 69 10.98 5.88 -11.16
C TYR A 69 10.67 7.14 -10.38
N LYS A 70 11.44 8.20 -10.60
CA LYS A 70 11.12 9.50 -10.03
C LYS A 70 9.84 10.03 -10.67
N GLU A 71 8.88 10.40 -9.85
CA GLU A 71 7.63 11.02 -10.29
C GLU A 71 7.31 12.19 -9.37
N GLU A 72 7.28 13.41 -9.93
CA GLU A 72 7.19 14.65 -9.15
C GLU A 72 5.92 14.73 -8.28
N ASN A 73 4.79 14.24 -8.80
CA ASN A 73 3.49 14.32 -8.13
C ASN A 73 3.11 13.00 -7.42
N PHE A 74 4.08 12.14 -7.11
CA PHE A 74 3.82 10.81 -6.55
C PHE A 74 2.99 10.86 -5.27
N TYR A 75 3.37 11.69 -4.29
CA TYR A 75 2.66 11.77 -3.02
C TYR A 75 1.27 12.39 -3.18
N ASP A 76 1.13 13.41 -4.02
CA ASP A 76 -0.17 14.01 -4.32
C ASP A 76 -1.15 12.96 -4.87
N ARG A 77 -0.67 12.11 -5.79
CA ARG A 77 -1.42 10.97 -6.32
C ARG A 77 -1.75 9.95 -5.22
N LEU A 78 -0.73 9.45 -4.52
CA LEU A 78 -0.88 8.41 -3.49
C LEU A 78 -1.90 8.81 -2.42
N PHE A 79 -1.79 10.02 -1.88
CA PHE A 79 -2.72 10.48 -0.85
C PHE A 79 -4.12 10.69 -1.41
N ALA A 80 -4.26 11.26 -2.60
CA ALA A 80 -5.57 11.40 -3.25
C ALA A 80 -6.24 10.03 -3.44
N GLU A 81 -5.49 9.02 -3.86
CA GLU A 81 -5.96 7.65 -4.02
C GLU A 81 -6.41 7.04 -2.68
N ILE A 82 -5.59 7.13 -1.63
CA ILE A 82 -5.95 6.65 -0.29
C ILE A 82 -7.24 7.32 0.22
N PHE A 83 -7.40 8.63 0.04
CA PHE A 83 -8.62 9.33 0.46
C PHE A 83 -9.84 8.99 -0.41
N VAL A 84 -9.65 8.67 -1.68
CA VAL A 84 -10.72 8.11 -2.52
C VAL A 84 -11.17 6.75 -1.98
N TYR A 85 -10.25 5.88 -1.55
CA TYR A 85 -10.58 4.62 -0.88
C TYR A 85 -11.41 4.85 0.39
N PHE A 86 -10.96 5.74 1.28
CA PHE A 86 -11.70 6.03 2.52
C PHE A 86 -13.09 6.57 2.26
N ASN A 87 -13.26 7.45 1.26
CA ASN A 87 -14.55 8.00 0.91
C ASN A 87 -15.51 6.93 0.34
N GLN A 88 -14.99 5.94 -0.40
CA GLN A 88 -15.80 4.88 -1.01
C GLN A 88 -16.16 3.77 -0.01
N PHE A 89 -15.16 3.25 0.71
CA PHE A 89 -15.32 2.02 1.49
C PHE A 89 -15.57 2.27 2.98
N LYS A 90 -15.20 3.46 3.49
CA LYS A 90 -15.37 3.85 4.91
C LYS A 90 -14.97 2.72 5.89
N PRO A 91 -13.73 2.22 5.80
CA PRO A 91 -13.27 1.12 6.65
C PRO A 91 -13.38 1.50 8.13
N PRO A 92 -13.71 0.54 9.01
CA PRO A 92 -13.84 0.79 10.45
C PRO A 92 -12.48 0.93 11.16
N ASN A 93 -11.39 0.57 10.49
CA ASN A 93 -10.05 0.51 11.06
C ASN A 93 -9.53 1.92 11.40
N PRO A 94 -9.11 2.19 12.66
CA PRO A 94 -8.68 3.52 13.07
C PRO A 94 -7.27 3.87 12.58
N ASN A 95 -6.44 2.85 12.35
CA ASN A 95 -5.04 3.02 11.96
C ASN A 95 -4.84 2.60 10.49
N TRP A 96 -3.96 3.32 9.81
CA TRP A 96 -3.52 2.97 8.46
C TRP A 96 -2.10 3.46 8.22
N TYR A 97 -1.40 2.82 7.29
CA TYR A 97 -0.07 3.18 6.86
C TYR A 97 0.01 3.18 5.34
N ALA A 98 0.70 4.17 4.77
CA ALA A 98 1.18 4.11 3.40
C ALA A 98 2.61 3.57 3.41
N VAL A 99 2.86 2.51 2.66
CA VAL A 99 4.17 1.87 2.53
C VAL A 99 4.62 1.95 1.08
N VAL A 100 5.73 2.65 0.86
CA VAL A 100 6.28 2.86 -0.48
C VAL A 100 7.57 2.05 -0.60
N ILE A 101 7.64 1.16 -1.58
CA ILE A 101 8.82 0.33 -1.87
C ILE A 101 9.56 0.98 -3.04
N CYS A 102 10.77 1.48 -2.76
CA CYS A 102 11.64 2.12 -3.76
C CYS A 102 12.94 1.33 -3.96
N ASP A 103 13.48 1.32 -5.17
CA ASP A 103 14.76 0.67 -5.51
C ASP A 103 15.97 1.47 -5.00
N ARG A 104 15.84 2.79 -4.90
CA ARG A 104 16.88 3.71 -4.42
C ARG A 104 16.26 4.82 -3.59
N ARG A 105 16.96 5.20 -2.52
CA ARG A 105 16.61 6.37 -1.71
C ARG A 105 16.59 7.68 -2.52
N SER A 106 17.30 7.77 -3.64
CA SER A 106 17.23 8.94 -4.53
C SER A 106 15.90 9.07 -5.28
N ASN A 107 15.13 8.00 -5.35
CA ASN A 107 13.80 7.97 -5.95
C ASN A 107 12.69 8.27 -4.91
N ASP A 108 13.04 8.21 -3.63
CA ASP A 108 12.28 8.80 -2.53
C ASP A 108 12.45 10.33 -2.63
N LEU A 109 11.44 11.01 -3.19
CA LEU A 109 11.46 12.46 -3.30
C LEU A 109 11.42 13.05 -1.89
N THR A 110 12.47 13.78 -1.53
CA THR A 110 12.49 14.67 -0.36
C THR A 110 11.17 15.44 -0.34
N LEU A 111 10.32 15.20 0.66
CA LEU A 111 9.25 16.12 1.02
C LEU A 111 9.91 17.50 1.08
N HIS A 112 9.54 18.40 0.17
CA HIS A 112 9.86 19.81 0.36
C HIS A 112 9.14 20.19 1.65
N ALA A 113 9.88 20.24 2.75
CA ALA A 113 9.37 20.59 4.04
C ALA A 113 8.62 21.93 3.93
N LEU A 114 7.31 21.88 4.12
CA LEU A 114 6.43 23.00 4.38
C LEU A 114 5.48 22.59 5.50
#